data_AF-A0A2G6T3H2-F1
#
_entry.id   AF-A0A2G6T3H2-F1
#
_cell.length_a   1.000
_cell.length_b   1.000
_cell.length_c   1.000
_cell.angle_alpha   90.00
_cell.angle_beta   90.00
_cell.angle_gamma   90.00
#
_symmetry.space_group_name_H-M   'P 1'
#
loop_
_entity.id
_entity.type
_entity.pdbx_description
1 polymer ?
#
loop_
_entity_poly.entity_id
_entity_poly.type
_entity_poly.pdbx_seq_one_letter_code
_entity_poly.pdbx_strand_id
1 'polypeptide(L)'
;MTAVSHAQQLAAARQLQRLRELRERKALQAYQRAELDVRNAQQLVQEREAQIRELQDQRLALQRSLIGEYAARLGTLAAYASAAQEVLDDQLERSEYALIDEEEELFNAQNRSGAARDAWLHAVAQHQACTTLRDDARKGLRREQEMRLDREDPPLRPEP
;
A
#
# COMPACT_ATOMS: atom_id res chain seq x y z
N MET A 1 -37.06 6.06 -27.98
CA MET A 1 -35.91 5.35 -27.41
C MET A 1 -34.96 4.99 -28.55
N THR A 2 -33.84 5.69 -28.68
CA THR A 2 -32.88 5.45 -29.77
C THR A 2 -32.13 4.16 -29.50
N ALA A 3 -32.38 3.12 -30.29
CA ALA A 3 -31.62 1.89 -30.24
C ALA A 3 -30.15 2.20 -30.61
N VAL A 4 -29.27 2.19 -29.62
CA VAL A 4 -27.83 2.32 -29.83
C VAL A 4 -27.37 1.08 -30.58
N SER A 5 -26.74 1.25 -31.76
CA SER A 5 -26.25 0.13 -32.56
C SER A 5 -25.23 -0.71 -31.79
N HIS A 6 -25.14 -2.02 -32.06
CA HIS A 6 -24.16 -2.88 -31.37
C HIS A 6 -22.71 -2.45 -31.63
N ALA A 7 -22.44 -1.78 -32.75
CA ALA A 7 -21.15 -1.16 -33.04
C ALA A 7 -20.80 -0.02 -32.07
N GLN A 8 -21.78 0.86 -31.76
CA GLN A 8 -21.61 1.93 -30.76
C GLN A 8 -21.46 1.36 -29.35
N GLN A 9 -22.20 0.31 -29.01
CA GLN A 9 -22.06 -0.39 -27.72
C GLN A 9 -20.66 -1.00 -27.54
N LEU A 10 -20.11 -1.64 -28.58
CA LEU A 10 -18.76 -2.17 -28.56
C LEU A 10 -17.70 -1.08 -28.44
N ALA A 11 -17.87 0.06 -29.13
CA ALA A 11 -16.97 1.20 -29.02
C ALA A 11 -16.96 1.79 -27.60
N ALA A 12 -18.14 1.97 -27.00
CA ALA A 12 -18.28 2.44 -25.62
C ALA A 12 -17.66 1.44 -24.61
N ALA A 13 -17.89 0.14 -24.78
CA ALA A 13 -17.31 -0.90 -23.93
C ALA A 13 -15.77 -0.92 -24.00
N ARG A 14 -15.18 -0.70 -25.18
CA ARG A 14 -13.72 -0.57 -25.35
C ARG A 14 -13.15 0.66 -24.65
N GLN A 15 -13.83 1.81 -24.77
CA GLN A 15 -13.41 3.03 -24.07
C GLN A 15 -13.47 2.86 -22.55
N LEU A 16 -14.55 2.26 -22.05
CA LEU A 16 -14.70 1.98 -20.63
C LEU A 16 -13.64 0.99 -20.13
N GLN A 17 -13.33 -0.06 -20.89
CA GLN A 17 -12.27 -1.02 -20.54
C GLN A 17 -10.93 -0.30 -20.37
N ARG A 18 -10.53 0.53 -21.36
CA ARG A 18 -9.27 1.29 -21.29
C ARG A 18 -9.22 2.21 -20.08
N LEU A 19 -10.33 2.87 -19.74
CA LEU A 19 -10.41 3.71 -18.54
C LEU A 19 -10.22 2.89 -17.26
N ARG A 20 -10.83 1.69 -17.17
CA ARG A 20 -10.67 0.82 -16.00
C ARG A 20 -9.27 0.24 -15.88
N GLU A 21 -8.65 -0.13 -16.99
CA GLU A 21 -7.25 -0.56 -17.03
C GLU A 21 -6.30 0.53 -16.50
N LEU A 22 -6.48 1.79 -16.92
CA LEU A 22 -5.69 2.91 -16.40
C LEU A 22 -5.90 3.13 -14.90
N ARG A 23 -7.15 2.99 -14.42
CA ARG A 23 -7.47 3.10 -12.99
C ARG A 23 -6.86 1.96 -12.18
N GLU A 24 -6.87 0.73 -12.69
CA GLU A 24 -6.21 -0.41 -12.07
C GLU A 24 -4.71 -0.17 -11.93
N ARG A 25 -4.04 0.27 -13.01
CA ARG A 25 -2.60 0.59 -12.99
C ARG A 25 -2.28 1.68 -11.97
N LYS A 26 -3.10 2.73 -11.90
CA LYS A 26 -2.93 3.81 -10.91
C LYS A 26 -3.12 3.31 -9.48
N ALA A 27 -4.11 2.46 -9.24
CA ALA A 27 -4.36 1.88 -7.92
C ALA A 27 -3.21 0.94 -7.50
N LEU A 28 -2.66 0.16 -8.45
CA LEU A 28 -1.49 -0.68 -8.21
C LEU A 28 -0.27 0.15 -7.80
N GLN A 29 0.00 1.26 -8.51
CA GLN A 29 1.09 2.17 -8.15
C GLN A 29 0.91 2.78 -6.75
N ALA A 30 -0.33 3.17 -6.41
CA ALA A 30 -0.65 3.70 -5.08
C ALA A 30 -0.43 2.64 -3.99
N TYR A 31 -0.85 1.39 -4.23
CA TYR A 31 -0.61 0.27 -3.32
C TYR A 31 0.88 -0.01 -3.14
N GLN A 32 1.65 -0.09 -4.23
CA GLN A 32 3.10 -0.28 -4.18
C GLN A 32 3.80 0.84 -3.40
N ARG A 33 3.34 2.09 -3.55
CA ARG A 33 3.88 3.20 -2.79
C ARG A 33 3.58 3.06 -1.29
N ALA A 34 2.34 2.73 -0.95
CA ALA A 34 1.94 2.53 0.44
C ALA A 34 2.73 1.38 1.11
N GLU A 35 3.01 0.30 0.38
CA GLU A 35 3.88 -0.80 0.85
C GLU A 35 5.33 -0.36 1.12
N LEU A 36 5.88 0.55 0.30
CA LEU A 36 7.19 1.13 0.57
C LEU A 36 7.16 1.99 1.83
N ASP A 37 6.11 2.78 2.02
CA ASP A 37 5.95 3.62 3.22
C ASP A 37 5.85 2.74 4.50
N VAL A 38 5.18 1.58 4.44
CA VAL A 38 5.17 0.61 5.55
C VAL A 38 6.58 0.11 5.86
N ARG A 39 7.36 -0.29 4.85
CA ARG A 39 8.73 -0.78 5.07
C ARG A 39 9.63 0.28 5.69
N ASN A 40 9.50 1.53 5.24
CA ASN A 40 10.26 2.64 5.79
C ASN A 40 9.89 2.89 7.26
N ALA A 41 8.59 2.89 7.60
CA ALA A 41 8.15 3.05 8.99
C ALA A 41 8.61 1.88 9.88
N GLN A 42 8.59 0.65 9.39
CA GLN A 42 9.13 -0.51 10.11
C GLN A 42 10.62 -0.37 10.39
N GLN A 43 11.38 0.14 9.42
CA GLN A 43 12.81 0.36 9.59
C GLN A 43 13.09 1.42 10.66
N LEU A 44 12.35 2.53 10.67
CA LEU A 44 12.50 3.57 11.69
C LEU A 44 12.25 3.04 13.10
N VAL A 45 11.17 2.28 13.30
CA VAL A 45 10.88 1.61 14.58
C VAL A 45 12.04 0.71 15.01
N GLN A 46 12.57 -0.13 14.11
CA GLN A 46 13.70 -1.02 14.41
C GLN A 46 14.97 -0.24 14.78
N GLU A 47 15.27 0.83 14.06
CA GLU A 47 16.42 1.71 14.34
C GLU A 47 16.28 2.37 15.72
N ARG A 48 15.06 2.81 16.07
CA ARG A 48 14.77 3.41 17.37
C ARG A 48 14.86 2.42 18.51
N GLU A 49 14.30 1.22 18.36
CA GLU A 49 14.44 0.14 19.34
C GLU A 49 15.91 -0.24 19.56
N ALA A 50 16.73 -0.22 18.51
CA ALA A 50 18.17 -0.46 18.62
C ALA A 50 18.86 0.68 19.40
N GLN A 51 18.52 1.93 19.11
CA GLN A 51 19.03 3.09 19.83
C GLN A 51 18.67 3.05 21.32
N ILE A 52 17.42 2.72 21.67
CA ILE A 52 16.98 2.59 23.07
C ILE A 52 17.79 1.51 23.78
N ARG A 53 17.98 0.34 23.15
CA ARG A 53 18.81 -0.74 23.72
C ARG A 53 20.24 -0.29 23.96
N GLU A 54 20.84 0.43 23.03
CA GLU A 54 22.19 0.98 23.19
C GLU A 54 22.28 1.94 24.38
N LEU A 55 21.32 2.87 24.52
CA LEU A 55 21.26 3.81 25.64
C LEU A 55 21.07 3.07 26.98
N GLN A 56 20.25 2.02 27.01
CA GLN A 56 20.07 1.19 28.20
C GLN A 56 21.37 0.47 28.59
N ASP A 57 22.11 -0.05 27.62
CA ASP A 57 23.41 -0.68 27.85
C ASP A 57 24.45 0.34 28.35
N GLN A 58 24.49 1.54 27.77
CA GLN A 58 25.35 2.64 28.24
C GLN A 58 25.03 3.03 29.69
N ARG A 59 23.75 3.16 30.02
CA ARG A 59 23.28 3.45 31.39
C ARG A 59 23.70 2.36 32.37
N LEU A 60 23.55 1.09 32.01
CA LEU A 60 23.96 -0.04 32.83
C LEU A 60 25.48 -0.10 33.00
N ALA A 61 26.24 0.18 31.94
CA ALA A 61 27.70 0.25 31.98
C ALA A 61 28.18 1.37 32.92
N LEU A 62 27.56 2.55 32.84
CA LEU A 62 27.82 3.65 33.77
C LEU A 62 27.57 3.21 35.22
N GLN A 63 26.41 2.61 35.50
CA GLN A 63 26.08 2.13 36.84
C GLN A 63 27.08 1.10 37.36
N ARG A 64 27.51 0.16 36.52
CA ARG A 64 28.54 -0.84 36.87
C ARG A 64 29.88 -0.19 37.18
N SER A 65 30.30 0.80 36.39
CA SER A 65 31.58 1.49 36.60
C SER A 65 31.61 2.27 37.93
N LEU A 66 30.49 2.85 38.32
CA LEU A 66 30.32 3.58 39.58
C LEU A 66 30.42 2.65 40.80
N ILE A 67 29.79 1.48 40.75
CA ILE A 67 29.81 0.50 41.86
C ILE A 67 31.15 -0.27 41.91
N GLY A 68 31.88 -0.34 40.80
CA GLY A 68 33.15 -1.04 40.68
C GLY A 68 34.36 -0.10 40.68
N GLU A 69 34.89 0.17 39.48
CA GLU A 69 36.14 0.89 39.23
C GLU A 69 36.24 2.23 39.96
N TYR A 70 35.13 2.96 40.05
CA TYR A 70 35.11 4.29 40.64
C TYR A 70 34.55 4.34 42.07
N ALA A 71 34.23 3.20 42.69
CA ALA A 71 33.59 3.16 44.01
C ALA A 71 34.39 3.90 45.10
N ALA A 72 35.72 3.73 45.11
CA ALA A 72 36.60 4.41 46.08
C ALA A 72 36.67 5.94 45.87
N ARG A 73 36.30 6.43 44.68
CA ARG A 73 36.32 7.85 44.29
C ARG A 73 34.91 8.43 44.14
N LEU A 74 33.88 7.69 44.55
CA LEU A 74 32.50 8.07 44.29
C LEU A 74 32.16 9.43 44.90
N GLY A 75 32.66 9.73 46.11
CA GLY A 75 32.41 11.01 46.77
C GLY A 75 32.90 12.23 45.98
N THR A 76 33.97 12.11 45.17
CA THR A 76 34.47 13.20 44.32
C THR A 76 33.82 13.21 42.93
N LEU A 77 33.41 12.05 42.44
CA LEU A 77 32.83 11.88 41.10
C LEU A 77 31.29 11.90 41.09
N ALA A 78 30.63 11.91 42.25
CA ALA A 78 29.18 11.75 42.37
C ALA A 78 28.38 12.77 41.55
N ALA A 79 28.80 14.04 41.54
CA ALA A 79 28.11 15.08 40.78
C ALA A 79 28.20 14.83 39.26
N TYR A 80 29.37 14.41 38.76
CA TYR A 80 29.56 14.08 37.35
C TYR A 80 28.80 12.82 36.96
N ALA A 81 28.82 11.81 37.82
CA ALA A 81 28.09 10.57 37.64
C ALA A 81 26.57 10.80 37.58
N SER A 82 26.03 11.63 38.50
CA SER A 82 24.62 12.01 38.51
C SER A 82 24.23 12.76 37.25
N ALA A 83 25.03 13.73 36.80
CA ALA A 83 24.75 14.47 35.58
C ALA A 83 24.80 13.57 34.33
N ALA A 84 25.75 12.63 34.27
CA ALA A 84 25.83 11.67 33.17
C ALA A 84 24.64 10.70 33.16
N GLN A 85 24.15 10.28 34.34
CA GLN A 85 22.93 9.48 34.45
C GLN A 85 21.70 10.26 33.98
N GLU A 86 21.54 11.51 34.43
CA GLU A 86 20.43 12.38 34.03
C GLU A 86 20.39 12.59 32.51
N VAL A 87 21.54 12.83 31.87
CA VAL A 87 21.61 12.94 30.40
C VAL A 87 21.19 11.66 29.69
N LEU A 88 21.59 10.48 30.19
CA LEU A 88 21.18 9.20 29.61
C LEU A 88 19.69 8.94 29.82
N ASP A 89 19.17 9.27 31.00
CA ASP A 89 17.75 9.12 31.33
C ASP A 89 16.89 10.05 30.45
N ASP A 90 17.30 11.30 30.25
CA ASP A 90 16.64 12.24 29.33
C ASP A 90 16.66 11.74 27.87
N GLN A 91 17.79 11.17 27.42
CA GLN A 91 17.91 10.64 26.06
C GLN A 91 17.04 9.39 25.86
N LEU A 92 16.97 8.54 26.87
CA LEU A 92 16.07 7.38 26.89
C LEU A 92 14.62 7.83 26.80
N GLU A 93 14.18 8.75 27.67
CA GLU A 93 12.81 9.26 27.68
C GLU A 93 12.43 9.83 26.30
N ARG A 94 13.28 10.67 25.71
CA ARG A 94 13.04 11.23 24.36
C ARG A 94 12.96 10.16 23.28
N SER A 95 13.79 9.12 23.38
CA SER A 95 13.79 8.02 22.41
C SER A 95 12.55 7.14 22.56
N GLU A 96 12.08 6.92 23.78
CA GLU A 96 10.84 6.20 24.08
C GLU A 96 9.61 6.96 23.55
N TYR A 97 9.57 8.29 23.73
CA TYR A 97 8.51 9.09 23.12
C TYR A 97 8.54 9.05 21.59
N ALA A 98 9.73 9.17 21.00
CA ALA A 98 9.87 9.08 19.54
C ALA A 98 9.46 7.69 19.02
N LEU A 99 9.73 6.61 19.77
CA LEU A 99 9.29 5.26 19.43
C LEU A 99 7.77 5.17 19.35
N ILE A 100 7.05 5.77 20.31
CA ILE A 100 5.58 5.79 20.31
C ILE A 100 5.04 6.47 19.03
N ASP A 101 5.61 7.61 18.67
CA ASP A 101 5.21 8.34 17.44
C ASP A 101 5.51 7.51 16.17
N GLU A 102 6.65 6.84 16.13
CA GLU A 102 7.08 5.99 15.01
C GLU A 102 6.22 4.72 14.88
N GLU A 103 5.83 4.11 16.01
CA GLU A 103 4.89 2.98 16.06
C GLU A 103 3.49 3.39 15.59
N GLU A 104 3.01 4.58 15.99
CA GLU A 104 1.75 5.13 15.50
C GLU A 104 1.81 5.37 13.98
N GLU A 105 2.91 5.94 13.47
CA GLU A 105 3.07 6.14 12.03
C GLU A 105 3.17 4.81 11.27
N LEU A 106 3.80 3.78 11.84
CA LEU A 106 3.79 2.43 11.29
C LEU A 106 2.36 1.87 11.20
N PHE A 107 1.59 1.97 12.26
CA PHE A 107 0.18 1.55 12.27
C PHE A 107 -0.62 2.30 11.20
N ASN A 108 -0.43 3.62 11.09
CA ASN A 108 -1.08 4.44 10.07
C ASN A 108 -0.67 4.04 8.65
N ALA A 109 0.61 3.75 8.41
CA ALA A 109 1.10 3.28 7.12
C ALA A 109 0.49 1.93 6.74
N GLN A 110 0.38 0.99 7.70
CA GLN A 110 -0.25 -0.31 7.48
C GLN A 110 -1.72 -0.16 7.09
N ASN A 111 -2.46 0.71 7.78
CA ASN A 111 -3.85 1.01 7.45
C ASN A 111 -4.00 1.61 6.05
N ARG A 112 -3.12 2.56 5.67
CA ARG A 112 -3.10 3.14 4.32
C ARG A 112 -2.78 2.08 3.26
N SER A 113 -1.85 1.17 3.53
CA SER A 113 -1.54 0.05 2.62
C SER A 113 -2.74 -0.89 2.46
N GLY A 114 -3.40 -1.25 3.56
CA GLY A 114 -4.63 -2.06 3.53
C GLY A 114 -5.73 -1.42 2.69
N ALA A 115 -6.01 -0.14 2.90
CA ALA A 115 -6.99 0.61 2.11
C ALA A 115 -6.60 0.71 0.63
N ALA A 116 -5.32 0.92 0.32
CA ALA A 116 -4.82 0.96 -1.05
C ALA A 116 -4.92 -0.40 -1.75
N ARG A 117 -4.68 -1.50 -1.02
CA ARG A 117 -4.86 -2.87 -1.49
C ARG A 117 -6.32 -3.13 -1.85
N ASP A 118 -7.26 -2.78 -0.97
CA ASP A 118 -8.68 -2.96 -1.23
C ASP A 118 -9.15 -2.14 -2.44
N ALA A 119 -8.70 -0.89 -2.53
CA ALA A 119 -8.97 -0.04 -3.70
C ALA A 119 -8.44 -0.64 -5.01
N TRP A 120 -7.23 -1.23 -4.98
CA TRP A 120 -6.67 -1.94 -6.13
C TRP A 120 -7.48 -3.19 -6.48
N LEU A 121 -7.86 -4.03 -5.52
CA LEU A 121 -8.70 -5.21 -5.76
C LEU A 121 -10.06 -4.83 -6.35
N HIS A 122 -10.67 -3.75 -5.87
CA HIS A 122 -11.89 -3.20 -6.46
C HIS A 122 -11.69 -2.72 -7.91
N ALA A 123 -10.56 -2.08 -8.21
CA ALA A 123 -10.24 -1.65 -9.56
C ALA A 123 -10.04 -2.85 -10.52
N VAL A 124 -9.35 -3.90 -10.05
CA VAL A 124 -9.17 -5.17 -10.79
C VAL A 124 -10.53 -5.79 -11.11
N ALA A 125 -11.41 -5.92 -10.12
CA ALA A 125 -12.75 -6.49 -10.32
C ALA A 125 -13.57 -5.69 -11.34
N GLN A 126 -13.51 -4.36 -11.29
CA GLN A 126 -14.20 -3.50 -12.26
C GLN A 126 -13.63 -3.62 -13.67
N HIS A 127 -12.32 -3.76 -13.81
CA HIS A 127 -11.68 -3.98 -15.11
C HIS A 127 -12.06 -5.35 -15.71
N GLN A 128 -12.08 -6.40 -14.90
CA GLN A 128 -12.55 -7.73 -15.31
C GLN A 128 -14.00 -7.69 -15.77
N ALA A 129 -14.90 -7.05 -15.02
CA ALA A 129 -16.30 -6.89 -15.41
C ALA A 129 -16.45 -6.16 -16.76
N CYS A 130 -15.64 -5.12 -17.02
CA CYS A 130 -15.65 -4.41 -18.30
C CYS A 130 -15.11 -5.25 -19.47
N THR A 131 -14.21 -6.20 -19.19
CA THR A 131 -13.72 -7.16 -20.19
C THR A 131 -14.85 -8.07 -20.63
N THR A 132 -15.64 -8.60 -19.69
CA THR A 132 -16.84 -9.40 -20.00
C THR A 132 -17.86 -8.59 -20.81
N LEU A 133 -18.16 -7.36 -20.40
CA LEU A 133 -19.09 -6.47 -21.13
C LEU A 133 -18.65 -6.22 -22.58
N ARG A 134 -17.35 -6.02 -22.80
CA ARG A 134 -16.79 -5.85 -24.15
C ARG A 134 -16.97 -7.11 -24.98
N ASP A 135 -16.70 -8.27 -24.39
CA ASP A 135 -16.79 -9.55 -25.10
C ASP A 135 -18.25 -9.89 -25.46
N ASP A 136 -19.20 -9.55 -24.59
CA ASP A 136 -20.62 -9.67 -24.89
C ASP A 136 -21.07 -8.69 -25.97
N ALA A 137 -20.63 -7.43 -25.93
CA ALA A 137 -20.89 -6.47 -27.01
C ALA A 137 -20.31 -6.94 -28.36
N ARG A 138 -19.13 -7.59 -28.34
CA ARG A 138 -18.52 -8.18 -29.53
C ARG A 138 -19.34 -9.34 -30.08
N LYS A 139 -19.87 -10.22 -29.22
CA LYS A 139 -20.77 -11.31 -29.61
C LYS A 139 -22.08 -10.77 -30.19
N GLY A 140 -22.66 -9.73 -29.57
CA GLY A 140 -23.87 -9.07 -30.06
C GLY A 140 -23.69 -8.49 -31.47
N LEU A 141 -22.58 -7.80 -31.73
CA LEU A 141 -22.27 -7.27 -33.06
C LEU A 141 -22.10 -8.38 -34.12
N ARG A 142 -21.45 -9.50 -33.76
CA ARG A 142 -21.32 -10.65 -34.69
C ARG A 142 -22.69 -11.22 -35.07
N ARG A 143 -23.57 -11.43 -34.09
CA ARG A 143 -24.93 -11.92 -34.32
C ARG A 143 -25.74 -10.97 -35.20
N GLU A 144 -25.59 -9.65 -35.00
CA GLU A 144 -26.25 -8.66 -35.86
C GLU A 144 -25.75 -8.74 -37.31
N GLN A 145 -24.45 -8.96 -37.51
CA GLN A 145 -23.86 -9.13 -38.84
C GLN A 145 -24.34 -10.43 -39.51
N GLU A 146 -24.34 -11.55 -38.77
CA GLU A 146 -24.87 -12.84 -39.25
C GLU A 146 -26.34 -12.72 -39.70
N MET A 147 -27.20 -12.13 -38.86
CA MET A 147 -28.63 -11.94 -39.18
C MET A 147 -28.86 -11.01 -40.38
N ARG A 148 -27.96 -10.07 -40.66
CA ARG A 148 -28.05 -9.21 -41.85
C ARG A 148 -27.66 -9.97 -43.11
N LEU A 149 -26.60 -10.77 -43.06
CA LEU A 149 -26.17 -11.63 -44.16
C LEU A 149 -27.26 -12.64 -44.53
N ASP A 150 -27.87 -13.31 -43.54
CA ASP A 150 -28.98 -14.26 -43.75
C ASP A 150 -30.22 -13.61 -44.40
N ARG A 151 -30.39 -12.29 -44.26
CA ARG A 151 -31.48 -11.53 -44.89
C ARG A 151 -31.15 -11.12 -46.32
N GLU A 152 -29.87 -10.91 -46.61
CA GLU A 152 -29.34 -10.51 -47.92
C GLU A 152 -29.15 -11.71 -48.86
N ASP A 153 -29.05 -12.93 -48.33
CA ASP A 153 -29.07 -14.22 -49.05
C ASP A 153 -30.48 -14.86 -49.02
N PRO A 154 -31.42 -14.50 -49.92
CA PRO A 154 -32.71 -15.17 -49.97
C PRO A 154 -32.54 -16.64 -50.41
N PRO A 155 -33.36 -17.58 -49.89
CA PRO A 155 -33.25 -18.98 -50.28
C PRO A 155 -33.43 -19.12 -51.79
N LEU A 156 -32.49 -19.83 -52.43
CA LEU A 156 -32.60 -20.24 -53.82
C LEU A 156 -33.96 -20.90 -54.00
N ARG A 157 -34.80 -20.32 -54.87
CA ARG A 157 -36.09 -20.93 -55.23
C ARG A 157 -35.79 -22.33 -55.77
N PRO A 158 -36.52 -23.37 -55.34
CA PRO A 158 -36.41 -24.66 -56.02
C PRO A 158 -36.81 -24.47 -57.49
N GLU A 159 -35.92 -24.86 -58.39
CA GLU A 159 -36.24 -24.91 -59.82
C GLU A 159 -37.34 -25.96 -60.08
N PRO A 160 -38.23 -25.72 -61.06
CA PRO A 160 -39.44 -26.51 -61.30
C PRO A 160 -39.19 -27.95 -61.74
#